data_AF-A0A3S0C1M3-F1
#
_entry.id   AF-A0A3S0C1M3-F1
#
_cell.length_a   1.000
_cell.length_b   1.000
_cell.length_c   1.000
_cell.angle_alpha   90.00
_cell.angle_beta   90.00
_cell.angle_gamma   90.00
#
_symmetry.space_group_name_H-M   'P 1'
#
loop_
_entity.id
_entity.type
_entity.pdbx_description
1 polymer ?
#
loop_
_entity_poly.entity_id
_entity_poly.type
_entity_poly.pdbx_seq_one_letter_code
_entity_poly.pdbx_strand_id
1 'polypeptide(L)'
;MTTLITPERLAEILQGQRTYRTTEQLDRDIRDLLAEREQLLASVAARGKDTASRDESTSAPYRAASAEVRFAVYGSVQLLDPAVRNLPADYYGHHYRQLGGWLPDAWSGAVPRGTASLEFAHLPGLVMPTDINVQVETTTTRDGSRYMAIEWRRERP
;
A
#
# COMPACT_ATOMS: atom_id res chain seq x y z
N MET A 1 22.24 -24.71 5.02
CA MET A 1 22.46 -24.77 6.48
C MET A 1 21.09 -24.77 7.15
N THR A 2 20.63 -25.93 7.60
CA THR A 2 19.33 -26.12 8.24
C THR A 2 19.46 -25.80 9.73
N THR A 3 18.89 -24.68 10.15
CA THR A 3 18.88 -24.27 11.56
C THR A 3 17.87 -25.14 12.31
N LEU A 4 18.34 -26.25 12.87
CA LEU A 4 17.53 -27.10 13.74
C LEU A 4 17.26 -26.33 15.04
N ILE A 5 16.00 -26.03 15.31
CA ILE A 5 15.57 -25.41 16.58
C ILE A 5 15.88 -26.41 17.70
N THR A 6 16.78 -26.03 18.60
CA THR A 6 17.14 -26.86 19.75
C THR A 6 15.95 -26.94 20.72
N PRO A 7 15.80 -28.05 21.47
CA PRO A 7 14.72 -28.20 22.46
C PRO A 7 14.73 -27.11 23.53
N GLU A 8 15.90 -26.53 23.83
CA GLU A 8 16.05 -25.37 24.72
C GLU A 8 15.42 -24.10 24.12
N ARG A 9 15.64 -23.85 22.82
CA ARG A 9 15.03 -22.74 22.09
C ARG A 9 13.51 -22.91 21.98
N LEU A 10 13.05 -24.15 21.82
CA LEU A 10 11.62 -24.47 21.83
C LEU A 10 11.01 -24.22 23.22
N ALA A 11 11.70 -24.58 24.30
CA ALA A 11 11.25 -24.34 25.67
C ALA A 11 11.19 -22.84 25.99
N GLU A 12 12.15 -22.05 25.51
CA GLU A 12 12.18 -20.58 25.61
C GLU A 12 10.99 -19.94 24.86
N ILE A 13 10.69 -20.40 23.64
CA ILE A 13 9.53 -19.96 22.86
C ILE A 13 8.21 -20.33 23.56
N LEU A 14 8.12 -21.54 24.10
CA LEU A 14 6.93 -22.00 24.84
C LEU A 14 6.77 -21.29 26.20
N GLN A 15 7.86 -20.89 26.86
CA GLN A 15 7.82 -20.02 28.03
C GLN A 15 7.39 -18.60 27.68
N GLY A 16 7.87 -18.04 26.56
CA GLY A 16 7.43 -16.74 26.06
C GLY A 16 5.93 -16.72 25.72
N GLN A 17 5.40 -17.83 25.19
CA GLN A 17 3.96 -18.02 24.93
C GLN A 17 3.11 -18.19 26.20
N ARG A 18 3.73 -18.46 27.36
CA ARG A 18 3.05 -18.61 28.66
C ARG A 18 3.13 -17.37 29.55
N THR A 19 3.44 -16.20 28.99
CA THR A 19 3.16 -14.96 29.69
C THR A 19 1.65 -14.72 29.61
N TYR A 20 0.90 -15.35 30.52
CA TYR A 20 -0.52 -15.08 30.70
C TYR A 20 -0.66 -13.61 31.09
N ARG A 21 -0.83 -12.72 30.10
CA ARG A 21 -1.46 -11.43 30.39
C ARG A 21 -2.81 -11.78 30.99
N THR A 22 -3.09 -11.32 32.21
CA THR A 22 -4.41 -11.52 32.79
C THR A 22 -5.45 -10.85 31.89
N THR A 23 -6.68 -11.32 31.90
CA THR A 23 -7.77 -10.67 31.15
C THR A 23 -7.85 -9.18 31.47
N GLU A 24 -7.58 -8.80 32.72
CA GLU A 24 -7.50 -7.41 33.18
C GLU A 24 -6.34 -6.59 32.59
N GLN A 25 -5.24 -7.23 32.21
CA GLN A 25 -4.15 -6.58 31.48
C GLN A 25 -4.53 -6.38 30.01
N LEU A 26 -5.15 -7.37 29.38
CA LEU A 26 -5.68 -7.23 28.03
C LEU A 26 -6.77 -6.14 27.96
N ASP A 27 -7.65 -6.07 28.95
CA ASP A 27 -8.69 -5.03 29.05
C ASP A 27 -8.11 -3.62 29.29
N ARG A 28 -6.94 -3.53 29.92
CA ARG A 28 -6.20 -2.26 30.03
C ARG A 28 -5.56 -1.90 28.69
N ASP A 29 -4.84 -2.84 28.09
CA ASP A 29 -4.18 -2.63 26.80
C ASP A 29 -5.20 -2.24 25.71
N ILE A 30 -6.38 -2.87 25.68
CA ILE A 30 -7.47 -2.53 24.75
C ILE A 30 -7.97 -1.11 25.00
N ARG A 31 -8.14 -0.69 26.26
CA ARG A 31 -8.57 0.68 26.58
C ARG A 31 -7.52 1.70 26.18
N ASP A 32 -6.25 1.41 26.42
CA ASP A 32 -5.14 2.30 26.08
C ASP A 32 -5.02 2.44 24.55
N LEU A 33 -5.15 1.34 23.81
CA LEU A 33 -5.16 1.35 22.33
C LEU A 33 -6.38 2.10 21.75
N LEU A 34 -7.56 1.98 22.38
CA LEU A 34 -8.75 2.73 21.96
C LEU A 34 -8.60 4.23 22.21
N ALA A 35 -7.99 4.62 23.34
CA ALA A 35 -7.71 6.02 23.66
C ALA A 35 -6.66 6.62 22.69
N GLU A 36 -5.62 5.86 22.36
CA GLU A 36 -4.62 6.26 21.36
C GLU A 36 -5.25 6.43 19.97
N ARG A 37 -6.14 5.50 19.56
CA ARG A 37 -6.91 5.62 18.31
C ARG A 37 -7.75 6.90 18.28
N GLU A 38 -8.42 7.24 19.37
CA GLU A 38 -9.24 8.45 19.45
C GLU A 38 -8.39 9.71 19.35
N GLN A 39 -7.23 9.75 20.02
CA GLN A 39 -6.27 10.86 19.88
C GLN A 39 -5.74 10.98 18.45
N LEU A 40 -5.42 9.87 17.79
CA LEU A 40 -5.00 9.86 16.40
C LEU A 40 -6.11 10.37 15.48
N LEU A 41 -7.35 9.91 15.65
CA LEU A 41 -8.49 10.43 14.88
C LEU A 41 -8.74 11.92 15.12
N ALA A 42 -8.61 12.39 16.36
CA ALA A 42 -8.71 13.81 16.68
C ALA A 42 -7.58 14.62 16.01
N SER A 43 -6.34 14.09 16.00
CA SER A 43 -5.21 14.74 15.33
C SER A 43 -5.40 14.81 13.80
N VAL A 44 -5.97 13.76 13.20
CA VAL A 44 -6.32 13.73 11.77
C VAL A 44 -7.48 14.68 11.46
N ALA A 45 -8.49 14.75 12.32
CA ALA A 45 -9.62 15.68 12.16
C ALA A 45 -9.18 17.15 12.34
N ALA A 46 -8.27 17.42 13.27
CA ALA A 46 -7.66 18.75 13.45
C ALA A 46 -6.81 19.13 12.24
N ARG A 47 -5.98 18.20 11.73
CA ARG A 47 -5.16 18.43 10.52
C ARG A 47 -6.01 18.54 9.24
N GLY A 48 -7.15 17.86 9.17
CA GLY A 48 -8.03 17.83 8.00
C GLY A 48 -8.93 19.07 7.83
N LYS A 49 -9.13 19.87 8.90
CA LYS A 49 -9.88 21.13 8.80
C LYS A 49 -9.11 22.26 8.11
N ASP A 50 -7.78 22.22 8.13
CA ASP A 50 -6.94 23.26 7.51
C ASP A 50 -6.72 23.03 6.01
N THR A 51 -7.14 21.90 5.44
CA THR A 51 -7.01 21.60 4.00
C THR A 51 -8.31 21.77 3.22
N ALA A 52 -9.40 22.18 3.86
CA ALA A 52 -10.69 22.44 3.20
C ALA A 52 -10.83 23.91 2.79
N SER A 53 -9.81 24.47 2.10
CA SER A 53 -10.02 25.62 1.23
C SER A 53 -9.89 25.16 -0.22
N ARG A 54 -11.05 25.15 -0.86
CA ARG A 54 -11.32 24.99 -2.27
C ARG A 54 -10.49 26.00 -3.08
N ASP A 55 -9.48 25.51 -3.78
CA ASP A 55 -9.12 25.96 -5.13
C ASP A 55 -8.20 24.93 -5.77
N GLU A 56 -8.21 24.87 -7.10
CA GLU A 56 -7.45 23.97 -7.96
C GLU A 56 -5.96 23.88 -7.63
N SER A 57 -5.61 23.11 -6.60
CA SER A 57 -4.23 22.78 -6.31
C SER A 57 -3.91 21.51 -7.07
N THR A 58 -3.15 21.67 -8.15
CA THR A 58 -2.46 20.58 -8.84
C THR A 58 -1.79 19.72 -7.76
N SER A 59 -2.37 18.55 -7.48
CA SER A 59 -1.89 17.66 -6.42
C SER A 59 -0.46 17.29 -6.75
N ALA A 60 0.48 17.77 -5.94
CA ALA A 60 1.84 17.23 -5.95
C ALA A 60 1.76 15.70 -5.82
N PRO A 61 2.63 14.94 -6.52
CA PRO A 61 2.58 13.49 -6.47
C PRO A 61 2.79 13.03 -5.03
N TYR A 62 1.82 12.28 -4.50
CA TYR A 62 1.99 11.62 -3.21
C TYR A 62 3.11 10.57 -3.34
N ARG A 63 4.15 10.66 -2.50
CA ARG A 63 5.24 9.68 -2.44
C ARG A 63 5.24 8.96 -1.11
N ALA A 64 5.00 7.66 -1.12
CA ALA A 64 5.34 6.78 -0.01
C ALA A 64 6.68 6.09 -0.28
N ALA A 65 7.29 5.48 0.75
CA ALA A 65 8.51 4.68 0.57
C ALA A 65 8.24 3.36 -0.17
N SER A 66 7.07 2.77 0.05
CA SER A 66 6.64 1.55 -0.64
C SER A 66 5.12 1.46 -0.74
N ALA A 67 4.65 0.74 -1.76
CA ALA A 67 3.25 0.32 -1.90
C ALA A 67 3.20 -1.19 -2.15
N GLU A 68 2.15 -1.84 -1.66
CA GLU A 68 1.84 -3.22 -2.01
C GLU A 68 0.68 -3.24 -2.99
N VAL A 69 0.82 -3.97 -4.08
CA VAL A 69 -0.19 -4.08 -5.14
C VAL A 69 -0.44 -5.55 -5.39
N ARG A 70 -1.69 -6.02 -5.25
CA ARG A 70 -2.03 -7.41 -5.54
C ARG A 70 -2.90 -7.54 -6.78
N PHE A 71 -2.39 -8.30 -7.74
CA PHE A 71 -3.10 -8.69 -8.94
C PHE A 71 -3.67 -10.09 -8.78
N ALA A 72 -4.85 -10.34 -9.35
CA ALA A 72 -5.51 -11.64 -9.27
C ALA A 72 -4.66 -12.80 -9.84
N VAL A 73 -3.93 -12.55 -10.93
CA VAL A 73 -3.13 -13.58 -11.63
C VAL A 73 -1.66 -13.54 -11.23
N TYR A 74 -1.11 -12.35 -11.00
CA TYR A 74 0.33 -12.16 -10.79
C TYR A 74 0.75 -12.15 -9.32
N GLY A 75 -0.20 -12.17 -8.40
CA GLY A 75 0.07 -12.12 -6.96
C GLY A 75 0.45 -10.72 -6.48
N SER A 76 1.14 -10.65 -5.33
CA SER A 76 1.52 -9.39 -4.69
C SER A 76 2.85 -8.88 -5.23
N VAL A 77 2.87 -7.59 -5.61
CA VAL A 77 4.00 -6.85 -6.13
C VAL A 77 4.26 -5.67 -5.19
N GLN A 78 5.50 -5.55 -4.73
CA GLN A 78 5.92 -4.37 -3.96
C GLN A 78 6.50 -3.32 -4.91
N LEU A 79 5.97 -2.10 -4.86
CA LEU A 79 6.48 -0.95 -5.57
C LEU A 79 7.29 -0.06 -4.63
N LEU A 80 8.48 0.33 -5.05
CA LEU A 80 9.38 1.27 -4.37
C LEU A 80 9.17 2.68 -4.91
N ASP A 81 9.28 3.67 -4.03
CA ASP A 81 8.99 5.08 -4.33
C ASP A 81 7.69 5.29 -5.12
N PRO A 82 6.56 4.68 -4.71
CA PRO A 82 5.30 4.80 -5.41
C PRO A 82 4.85 6.26 -5.50
N ALA A 83 4.38 6.64 -6.69
CA ALA A 83 3.80 7.94 -6.97
C ALA A 83 2.43 7.77 -7.62
N VAL A 84 1.43 8.48 -7.08
CA VAL A 84 0.11 8.58 -7.71
C VAL A 84 -0.05 9.93 -8.40
N ARG A 85 -0.47 9.89 -9.66
CA ARG A 85 -0.77 11.09 -10.45
C ARG A 85 -2.08 10.96 -11.20
N ASN A 86 -2.75 12.09 -11.40
CA ASN A 86 -3.86 12.18 -12.34
C ASN A 86 -3.29 12.37 -13.74
N LEU A 87 -3.81 11.63 -14.70
CA LEU A 87 -3.46 11.79 -16.11
C LEU A 87 -4.40 12.80 -16.77
N PRO A 88 -3.95 13.49 -17.83
CA PRO A 88 -4.83 14.31 -18.65
C PRO A 88 -5.96 13.45 -19.24
N ALA A 89 -7.07 14.09 -19.59
CA ALA A 89 -8.17 13.40 -20.26
C ALA A 89 -7.67 12.83 -21.61
N ASP A 90 -8.13 11.63 -21.94
CA ASP A 90 -7.88 11.07 -23.27
C ASP A 90 -8.68 11.80 -24.35
N TYR A 91 -8.50 11.39 -25.61
CA TYR A 91 -9.24 11.93 -26.76
C TYR A 91 -10.78 11.82 -26.61
N TYR A 92 -11.26 10.87 -25.80
CA TYR A 92 -12.68 10.62 -25.53
C TYR A 92 -13.20 11.31 -24.25
N GLY A 93 -12.37 12.13 -23.60
CA GLY A 93 -12.73 12.84 -22.36
C GLY A 93 -12.80 11.92 -21.13
N HIS A 94 -12.14 10.77 -21.15
CA HIS A 94 -11.98 9.89 -20.00
C HIS A 94 -10.79 10.32 -19.16
N HIS A 95 -11.01 10.41 -17.85
CA HIS A 95 -9.97 10.75 -16.89
C HIS A 95 -9.40 9.47 -16.28
N TYR A 96 -8.08 9.44 -16.15
CA TYR A 96 -7.36 8.30 -15.60
C TYR A 96 -6.50 8.71 -14.40
N ARG A 97 -6.23 7.74 -13.55
CA ARG A 97 -5.20 7.82 -12.52
C ARG A 97 -4.15 6.77 -12.80
N GLN A 98 -2.92 7.11 -12.45
CA GLN A 98 -1.79 6.21 -12.55
C GLN A 98 -1.10 6.10 -11.20
N LEU A 99 -0.85 4.87 -10.77
CA LEU A 99 0.11 4.51 -9.73
C LEU A 99 1.36 4.00 -10.44
N GLY A 100 2.47 4.69 -10.25
CA GLY A 100 3.75 4.26 -10.77
C GLY A 100 4.75 4.00 -9.65
N GLY A 101 5.68 3.09 -9.87
CA GLY A 101 6.75 2.81 -8.91
C GLY A 101 7.80 1.85 -9.46
N TRP A 102 8.93 1.78 -8.78
CA TRP A 102 10.03 0.90 -9.15
C TRP A 102 9.83 -0.50 -8.61
N LEU A 103 10.14 -1.52 -9.40
CA LEU A 103 10.23 -2.88 -8.92
C LEU A 103 11.57 -3.09 -8.20
N PRO A 104 11.60 -3.89 -7.12
CA PRO A 104 12.85 -4.29 -6.47
C PRO A 104 13.77 -5.02 -7.47
N ASP A 105 15.08 -4.82 -7.34
CA ASP A 105 16.07 -5.47 -8.19
C ASP A 105 15.96 -7.01 -8.12
N ALA A 106 15.69 -7.53 -6.92
CA ALA A 106 15.52 -8.96 -6.65
C ALA A 106 14.16 -9.52 -7.11
N TRP A 107 13.29 -8.73 -7.75
CA TRP A 107 11.97 -9.20 -8.20
C TRP A 107 12.09 -10.25 -9.31
N SER A 108 11.69 -11.48 -9.02
CA SER A 108 11.77 -12.63 -9.94
C SER A 108 10.40 -13.10 -10.48
N GLY A 109 9.32 -12.40 -10.15
CA GLY A 109 7.96 -12.75 -10.59
C GLY A 109 7.69 -12.41 -12.05
N ALA A 110 6.69 -13.06 -12.64
CA ALA A 110 6.18 -12.68 -13.96
C ALA A 110 5.68 -11.23 -13.91
N VAL A 111 6.18 -10.40 -14.82
CA VAL A 111 5.83 -8.98 -14.87
C VAL A 111 4.43 -8.84 -15.48
N PRO A 112 3.44 -8.30 -14.74
CA PRO A 112 2.12 -8.00 -15.29
C PRO A 112 2.26 -7.01 -16.45
N ARG A 113 1.60 -7.30 -17.58
CA ARG A 113 1.56 -6.44 -18.76
C ARG A 113 0.18 -6.49 -19.39
N GLY A 114 -0.26 -5.36 -19.92
CA GLY A 114 -1.58 -5.24 -20.54
C GLY A 114 -2.68 -5.12 -19.49
N THR A 115 -3.87 -5.60 -19.83
CA THR A 115 -5.03 -5.53 -18.94
C THR A 115 -4.93 -6.59 -17.85
N ALA A 116 -4.99 -6.17 -16.58
CA ALA A 116 -4.96 -7.04 -15.42
C ALA A 116 -6.10 -6.69 -14.45
N SER A 117 -6.52 -7.65 -13.63
CA SER A 117 -7.45 -7.39 -12.52
C SER A 117 -6.65 -7.10 -11.25
N LEU A 118 -6.86 -5.91 -10.70
CA LEU A 118 -6.30 -5.47 -9.42
C LEU A 118 -7.28 -5.84 -8.31
N GLU A 119 -6.85 -6.67 -7.37
CA GLU A 119 -7.66 -7.01 -6.19
C GLU A 119 -7.57 -5.87 -5.17
N PHE A 120 -6.35 -5.47 -4.81
CA PHE A 120 -6.14 -4.31 -3.95
C PHE A 120 -4.78 -3.65 -4.20
N ALA A 121 -4.69 -2.38 -3.83
CA ALA A 121 -3.43 -1.68 -3.69
C ALA A 121 -3.40 -0.97 -2.33
N HIS A 122 -2.38 -1.24 -1.53
CA HIS A 122 -2.13 -0.56 -0.28
C HIS A 122 -1.04 0.49 -0.48
N LEU A 123 -1.49 1.75 -0.53
CA LEU A 123 -0.63 2.93 -0.50
C LEU A 123 -0.93 3.69 0.80
N PRO A 124 0.06 3.86 1.70
CA PRO A 124 -0.16 4.62 2.93
C PRO A 124 -0.81 5.98 2.62
N GLY A 125 -1.78 6.41 3.42
CA GLY A 125 -2.41 7.72 3.26
C GLY A 125 -3.30 7.91 2.02
N LEU A 126 -3.51 6.90 1.18
CA LEU A 126 -4.41 6.99 0.03
C LEU A 126 -5.34 5.77 -0.06
N VAL A 127 -6.64 6.03 -0.17
CA VAL A 127 -7.64 5.00 -0.47
C VAL A 127 -7.55 4.67 -1.96
N MET A 128 -7.20 3.42 -2.26
CA MET A 128 -7.14 2.89 -3.62
C MET A 128 -8.43 2.13 -3.95
N PRO A 129 -8.88 2.16 -5.22
CA PRO A 129 -9.95 1.28 -5.65
C PRO A 129 -9.52 -0.20 -5.60
N THR A 130 -10.48 -1.07 -5.35
CA THR A 130 -10.31 -2.53 -5.27
C THR A 130 -11.16 -3.21 -6.33
N ASP A 131 -10.78 -4.43 -6.71
CA ASP A 131 -11.52 -5.28 -7.66
C ASP A 131 -11.82 -4.61 -9.01
N ILE A 132 -10.83 -3.89 -9.54
CA ILE A 132 -10.95 -3.15 -10.81
C ILE A 132 -10.03 -3.71 -11.89
N ASN A 133 -10.45 -3.54 -13.14
CA ASN A 133 -9.56 -3.74 -14.28
C ASN A 133 -8.62 -2.54 -14.42
N VAL A 134 -7.34 -2.84 -14.54
CA VAL A 134 -6.26 -1.87 -14.69
C VAL A 134 -5.44 -2.18 -15.94
N GLN A 135 -4.84 -1.14 -16.51
CA GLN A 135 -3.83 -1.29 -17.54
C GLN A 135 -2.45 -1.23 -16.88
N VAL A 136 -1.63 -2.25 -17.11
CA VAL A 136 -0.27 -2.32 -16.56
C VAL A 136 0.74 -2.23 -17.69
N GLU A 137 1.67 -1.28 -17.54
CA GLU A 137 2.85 -1.16 -18.35
C GLU A 137 4.09 -1.34 -17.48
N THR A 138 5.14 -1.96 -18.03
CA THR A 138 6.43 -2.03 -17.36
C THR A 138 7.54 -1.67 -18.33
N THR A 139 8.32 -0.65 -17.97
CA THR A 139 9.44 -0.15 -18.74
C THR A 139 10.74 -0.50 -18.03
N THR A 140 11.74 -0.95 -18.78
CA THR A 140 13.08 -1.21 -18.25
C THR A 140 14.00 -0.06 -18.64
N THR A 141 14.72 0.49 -17.66
CA THR A 141 15.73 1.54 -17.86
C THR A 141 17.07 0.95 -18.28
N ARG A 142 18.01 1.81 -18.69
CA ARG A 142 19.31 1.41 -19.23
C ARG A 142 20.20 0.67 -18.21
N ASP A 143 20.00 0.96 -16.93
CA ASP A 143 20.65 0.30 -15.78
C ASP A 143 20.00 -1.04 -15.40
N GLY A 144 18.92 -1.43 -16.07
CA GLY A 144 18.20 -2.67 -15.80
C GLY A 144 17.10 -2.55 -14.73
N SER A 145 16.97 -1.39 -14.09
CA SER A 145 15.85 -1.12 -13.18
C SER A 145 14.52 -1.15 -13.95
N ARG A 146 13.46 -1.56 -13.28
CA ARG A 146 12.14 -1.75 -13.90
C ARG A 146 11.13 -0.84 -13.24
N TYR A 147 10.48 -0.01 -14.04
CA TYR A 147 9.39 0.86 -13.60
C TYR A 147 8.06 0.27 -14.04
N MET A 148 7.13 0.12 -13.09
CA MET A 148 5.77 -0.33 -13.35
C MET A 148 4.81 0.85 -13.26
N ALA A 149 3.92 0.97 -14.24
CA ALA A 149 2.82 1.91 -14.26
C ALA A 149 1.49 1.16 -14.30
N ILE A 150 0.59 1.49 -13.38
CA ILE A 150 -0.73 0.88 -13.23
C ILE A 150 -1.76 1.99 -13.40
N GLU A 151 -2.59 1.88 -14.43
CA GLU A 151 -3.56 2.89 -14.80
C GLU A 151 -4.98 2.37 -14.64
N TRP A 152 -5.86 3.23 -14.12
CA TRP A 152 -7.28 2.94 -14.04
C TRP A 152 -8.11 4.18 -14.35
N ARG A 153 -9.33 3.92 -14.82
CA ARG A 153 -10.30 4.97 -15.09
C ARG A 153 -10.82 5.55 -13.79
N ARG A 154 -10.89 6.88 -13.72
CA ARG A 154 -11.53 7.60 -12.62
C ARG A 154 -13.01 7.77 -12.94
N GLU A 155 -13.89 7.41 -12.01
CA GLU A 155 -15.30 7.79 -12.10
C GLU A 155 -15.42 9.31 -11.99
N ARG A 156 -16.27 9.93 -12.82
CA ARG A 156 -16.46 11.38 -12.78
C ARG A 156 -16.89 11.79 -11.35
N PRO A 157 -16.36 12.88 -10.79
CA PRO A 157 -16.83 13.42 -9.51
C PRO A 157 -18.30 13.82 -9.58
#